data_AF-A0A151DW27-F1
#
_entry.id   AF-A0A151DW27-F1
#
_cell.length_a   1.000
_cell.length_b   1.000
_cell.length_c   1.000
_cell.angle_alpha   90.00
_cell.angle_beta   90.00
_cell.angle_gamma   90.00
#
_symmetry.space_group_name_H-M   'P 1'
#
loop_
_entity.id
_entity.type
_entity.pdbx_description
1 polymer ?
#
loop_
_entity_poly.entity_id
_entity_poly.type
_entity_poly.pdbx_seq_one_letter_code
_entity_poly.pdbx_strand_id
1 'polypeptide(L)'
;MEIKVCPNCGSNKIYQGRMGDGVLTGYSSRDVCRNCGYQGMPIIFDSEKEYNKFMESKKIKNNIKNESSIKENKQLKSKRPFGVIILAFLIVIEAIFTIFLYYGFRDYYINTWLWIYYIVVFLISAIILPLGLITGKSWAWTIGGMLFALSTP
;
A
#
# COMPACT_ATOMS: atom_id res chain seq x y z
N MET A 1 10.84 -11.76 -38.65
CA MET A 1 11.70 -11.38 -37.49
C MET A 1 10.75 -11.06 -36.37
N GLU A 2 10.80 -11.77 -35.25
CA GLU A 2 9.88 -11.51 -34.15
C GLU A 2 10.35 -10.31 -33.31
N ILE A 3 9.57 -9.23 -33.32
CA ILE A 3 9.87 -8.00 -32.57
C ILE A 3 8.98 -7.96 -31.33
N LYS A 4 9.58 -8.19 -30.16
CA LYS A 4 8.89 -8.11 -28.86
C LYS A 4 8.93 -6.69 -28.32
N VAL A 5 7.76 -6.10 -28.04
CA VAL A 5 7.67 -4.72 -27.58
C VAL A 5 6.72 -4.54 -26.42
N CYS A 6 7.03 -3.57 -25.58
CA CYS A 6 6.23 -3.22 -24.42
C CYS A 6 4.94 -2.51 -24.88
N PRO A 7 3.75 -3.01 -24.50
CA PRO A 7 2.49 -2.36 -24.84
C PRO A 7 2.40 -0.94 -24.26
N ASN A 8 3.03 -0.69 -23.11
CA ASN A 8 2.95 0.60 -22.41
C ASN A 8 3.91 1.67 -22.95
N CYS A 9 5.19 1.37 -23.20
CA CYS A 9 6.14 2.38 -23.72
C CYS A 9 6.64 2.14 -25.16
N GLY A 10 6.39 0.96 -25.75
CA GLY A 10 6.87 0.62 -27.09
C GLY A 10 8.34 0.18 -27.15
N SER A 11 9.02 0.14 -26.00
CA SER A 11 10.40 -0.34 -25.93
C SER A 11 10.50 -1.83 -26.24
N ASN A 12 11.55 -2.20 -26.95
CA ASN A 12 11.96 -3.59 -27.19
C ASN A 12 12.85 -4.16 -26.06
N LYS A 13 13.15 -3.36 -25.02
CA LYS A 13 13.98 -3.77 -23.88
C LYS A 13 13.13 -4.46 -22.82
N ILE A 14 12.91 -5.75 -23.00
CA ILE A 14 12.10 -6.60 -22.13
C ILE A 14 13.00 -7.67 -21.51
N TYR A 15 12.87 -7.86 -20.20
CA TYR A 15 13.65 -8.83 -19.45
C TYR A 15 12.73 -9.60 -18.49
N GLN A 16 13.19 -10.76 -18.03
CA GLN A 16 12.46 -11.55 -17.06
C GLN A 16 12.70 -10.99 -15.66
N GLY A 17 11.65 -10.45 -15.03
CA GLY A 17 11.70 -9.88 -13.69
C GLY A 17 11.95 -10.94 -12.61
N ARG A 18 12.65 -10.54 -11.56
CA ARG A 18 12.95 -11.38 -10.38
C ARG A 18 11.98 -11.05 -9.24
N MET A 19 11.96 -11.87 -8.18
CA MET A 19 11.13 -11.62 -7.00
C MET A 19 11.39 -10.24 -6.36
N GLY A 20 12.61 -9.70 -6.48
CA GLY A 20 12.96 -8.36 -6.01
C GLY A 20 12.30 -7.21 -6.78
N ASP A 21 11.80 -7.47 -7.99
CA ASP A 21 11.11 -6.48 -8.83
C ASP A 21 9.59 -6.43 -8.55
N GLY A 22 9.12 -7.12 -7.49
CA GLY A 22 7.71 -7.17 -7.10
C GLY A 22 6.82 -8.01 -8.03
N VAL A 23 7.42 -8.84 -8.89
CA VAL A 23 6.68 -9.71 -9.82
C VAL A 23 6.16 -10.94 -9.06
N LEU A 24 4.84 -11.03 -8.89
CA LEU A 24 4.17 -12.18 -8.27
C LEU A 24 4.29 -13.40 -9.19
N THR A 25 5.20 -14.32 -8.84
CA THR A 25 5.41 -15.56 -9.57
C THR A 25 4.19 -16.47 -9.43
N GLY A 26 3.36 -16.60 -10.48
CA GLY A 26 2.26 -17.57 -10.50
C GLY A 26 1.04 -17.15 -11.34
N TYR A 27 0.76 -15.84 -11.44
CA TYR A 27 -0.43 -15.34 -12.15
C TYR A 27 -0.13 -14.36 -13.29
N SER A 28 1.04 -13.71 -13.30
CA SER A 28 1.44 -12.77 -14.35
C SER A 28 2.68 -13.26 -15.11
N SER A 29 2.74 -12.96 -16.41
CA SER A 29 3.93 -13.14 -17.23
C SER A 29 5.12 -12.44 -16.56
N ARG A 30 6.25 -13.15 -16.44
CA ARG A 30 7.45 -12.61 -15.78
C ARG A 30 8.17 -11.54 -16.60
N ASP A 31 7.64 -11.15 -17.74
CA ASP A 31 8.23 -10.14 -18.62
C ASP A 31 8.01 -8.73 -18.09
N VAL A 32 9.11 -8.00 -17.92
CA VAL A 32 9.15 -6.64 -17.40
C VAL A 32 9.87 -5.73 -18.39
N CYS A 33 9.28 -4.57 -18.65
CA CYS A 33 9.92 -3.55 -19.48
C CYS A 33 10.95 -2.75 -18.66
N ARG A 34 12.18 -2.66 -19.16
CA ARG A 34 13.26 -1.89 -18.50
C ARG A 34 13.03 -0.39 -18.51
N ASN A 35 12.28 0.14 -19.47
CA ASN A 35 12.11 1.58 -19.60
C ASN A 35 10.97 2.14 -18.74
N CYS A 36 9.84 1.43 -18.62
CA CYS A 36 8.67 1.93 -17.90
C CYS A 36 8.19 1.05 -16.76
N GLY A 37 8.88 -0.07 -16.48
CA GLY A 37 8.51 -1.00 -15.40
C GLY A 37 7.21 -1.77 -15.63
N TYR A 38 6.63 -1.71 -16.83
CA TYR A 38 5.42 -2.47 -17.16
C TYR A 38 5.69 -3.97 -17.01
N GLN A 39 4.86 -4.63 -16.20
CA GLN A 39 4.88 -6.07 -15.96
C GLN A 39 3.72 -6.69 -16.72
N GLY A 40 4.00 -7.54 -17.70
CA GLY A 40 2.94 -8.10 -18.55
C GLY A 40 3.46 -8.66 -19.87
N MET A 41 2.57 -9.31 -20.59
CA MET A 41 2.92 -10.00 -21.82
C MET A 41 3.32 -8.99 -22.90
N PRO A 42 4.49 -9.15 -23.53
CA PRO A 42 4.91 -8.29 -24.62
C PRO A 42 4.04 -8.51 -25.86
N ILE A 43 3.84 -7.46 -26.65
CA ILE A 43 3.24 -7.63 -27.98
C ILE A 43 4.33 -8.12 -28.91
N ILE A 44 4.04 -9.18 -29.65
CA ILE A 44 4.95 -9.78 -30.62
C ILE A 44 4.46 -9.35 -32.00
N PHE A 45 5.35 -8.72 -32.77
CA PHE A 45 5.09 -8.35 -34.16
C PHE A 45 5.97 -9.16 -35.10
N ASP A 46 5.38 -9.65 -36.20
CA ASP A 46 6.10 -10.47 -37.18
C ASP A 46 6.82 -9.62 -38.23
N SER A 47 6.42 -8.35 -38.36
CA SER A 47 7.00 -7.39 -39.31
C SER A 47 7.30 -6.03 -38.69
N GLU A 48 8.33 -5.38 -39.21
CA GLU A 48 8.70 -4.01 -38.84
C GLU A 48 7.62 -2.98 -39.25
N LYS A 49 6.86 -3.27 -40.32
CA LYS A 49 5.76 -2.41 -40.78
C LYS A 49 4.64 -2.32 -39.73
N GLU A 50 4.31 -3.43 -39.07
CA GLU A 50 3.30 -3.45 -38.00
C GLU A 50 3.78 -2.74 -36.74
N TYR A 51 5.04 -2.94 -36.38
CA TYR A 51 5.67 -2.22 -35.27
C TYR A 51 5.63 -0.69 -35.49
N ASN A 52 5.94 -0.22 -36.70
CA ASN A 52 5.91 1.21 -37.02
C ASN A 52 4.48 1.78 -36.93
N LYS A 53 3.47 1.07 -37.45
CA LYS A 53 2.05 1.46 -37.29
C LYS A 53 1.64 1.55 -35.82
N PHE A 54 2.08 0.61 -34.99
CA PHE A 54 1.82 0.63 -33.56
C PHE A 54 2.42 1.88 -32.89
N MET A 55 3.68 2.22 -33.19
CA MET A 55 4.35 3.38 -32.63
C MET A 55 3.71 4.71 -33.07
N GLU A 56 3.25 4.81 -34.31
CA GLU A 56 2.49 5.98 -34.81
C GLU A 56 1.16 6.15 -34.07
N SER A 57 0.38 5.08 -33.94
CA SER A 57 -0.91 5.11 -33.23
C SER A 57 -0.77 5.58 -31.78
N LYS A 58 0.38 5.29 -31.17
CA LYS A 58 0.69 5.61 -29.78
C LYS A 58 1.12 7.06 -29.58
N LYS A 59 1.89 7.63 -30.51
CA LYS A 59 2.21 9.07 -30.51
C LYS A 59 0.94 9.92 -30.54
N ILE A 60 -0.02 9.52 -31.36
CA ILE A 60 -1.32 10.19 -31.48
C ILE A 60 -2.12 10.09 -30.16
N LYS A 61 -2.20 8.89 -29.55
CA LYS A 61 -2.91 8.70 -28.26
C LYS A 61 -2.29 9.46 -27.09
N ASN A 62 -0.97 9.60 -27.04
CA ASN A 62 -0.31 10.32 -25.95
C ASN A 62 -0.62 11.83 -25.98
N ASN A 63 -0.73 12.43 -27.16
CA ASN A 63 -1.12 13.84 -27.28
C ASN A 63 -2.54 14.08 -26.75
N ILE A 64 -3.47 13.15 -27.01
CA ILE A 64 -4.86 13.24 -26.53
C ILE A 64 -4.96 13.01 -25.02
N LYS A 65 -4.15 12.10 -24.45
CA LYS A 65 -4.12 11.84 -22.99
C LYS A 65 -3.46 12.96 -22.19
N ASN A 66 -2.50 13.67 -22.76
CA ASN A 66 -1.85 14.80 -22.08
C ASN A 66 -2.84 15.95 -21.84
N GLU A 67 -3.79 16.20 -22.73
CA GLU A 67 -4.82 17.23 -22.55
C GLU A 67 -5.90 16.85 -21.52
N SER A 68 -6.24 15.57 -21.40
CA SER A 68 -7.22 15.10 -20.41
C SER A 68 -6.62 14.91 -19.01
N SER A 69 -5.38 14.44 -18.90
CA SER A 69 -4.71 14.22 -17.62
C SER A 69 -4.36 15.51 -16.87
N ILE A 70 -4.18 16.64 -17.56
CA ILE A 70 -3.99 17.96 -16.93
C ILE A 70 -5.27 18.44 -16.22
N LYS A 71 -6.47 18.02 -16.67
CA LYS A 71 -7.74 18.39 -16.03
C LYS A 71 -8.07 17.49 -14.82
N GLU A 72 -7.72 16.20 -14.85
CA GLU A 72 -7.98 15.27 -13.73
C GLU A 72 -7.03 15.43 -12.54
N ASN A 73 -5.79 15.88 -12.76
CA ASN A 73 -4.79 15.99 -11.68
C ASN A 73 -5.13 17.06 -10.61
N LYS A 74 -6.08 17.96 -10.87
CA LYS A 74 -6.62 18.88 -9.85
C LYS A 74 -7.69 18.24 -8.94
N GLN A 75 -8.31 17.12 -9.36
CA GLN A 75 -9.45 16.53 -8.64
C GLN A 75 -9.09 15.30 -7.79
N LEU A 76 -7.93 14.68 -7.98
CA LEU A 76 -7.49 13.51 -7.20
C LEU A 76 -6.62 13.88 -5.98
N LYS A 77 -7.06 14.84 -5.16
CA LYS A 77 -6.71 14.77 -3.74
C LYS A 77 -7.56 13.66 -3.13
N SER A 78 -7.04 12.44 -3.23
CA SER A 78 -7.52 11.21 -2.58
C SER A 78 -8.12 11.53 -1.19
N LYS A 79 -9.46 11.53 -1.10
CA LYS A 79 -10.16 11.52 0.19
C LYS A 79 -9.71 10.25 0.91
N ARG A 80 -9.00 10.42 2.04
CA ARG A 80 -8.58 9.29 2.88
C ARG A 80 -9.80 8.45 3.26
N PRO A 81 -9.69 7.11 3.27
CA PRO A 81 -10.83 6.23 3.49
C PRO A 81 -11.43 6.49 4.87
N PHE A 82 -12.73 6.72 4.91
CA PHE A 82 -13.52 7.05 6.10
C PHE A 82 -13.33 6.04 7.25
N GLY A 83 -13.00 4.79 6.91
CA GLY A 83 -12.71 3.72 7.87
C GLY A 83 -11.53 3.98 8.81
N VAL A 84 -10.50 4.72 8.38
CA VAL A 84 -9.32 5.01 9.22
C VAL A 84 -9.69 5.97 10.36
N ILE A 85 -10.64 6.88 10.12
CA ILE A 85 -11.12 7.82 11.14
C ILE A 85 -11.91 7.05 12.20
N ILE A 86 -12.81 6.17 11.77
CA ILE A 86 -13.60 5.33 12.68
C ILE A 86 -12.68 4.45 13.55
N LEU A 87 -11.66 3.84 12.95
CA LEU A 87 -10.71 3.00 13.67
C LEU A 87 -9.91 3.80 14.73
N ALA A 88 -9.50 5.02 14.40
CA ALA A 88 -8.82 5.91 15.35
C ALA A 88 -9.72 6.28 16.54
N PHE A 89 -11.02 6.54 16.31
CA PHE A 89 -11.98 6.81 17.40
C PHE A 89 -12.20 5.60 18.30
N LEU A 90 -12.30 4.40 17.73
CA LEU A 90 -12.56 3.17 18.47
C LEU A 90 -11.42 2.85 19.45
N ILE A 91 -10.17 3.08 19.03
CA ILE A 91 -8.97 2.92 19.87
C ILE A 91 -8.99 3.87 21.08
N VAL A 92 -9.41 5.13 20.88
CA VAL A 92 -9.51 6.10 21.99
C VAL A 92 -10.57 5.67 23.01
N ILE A 93 -11.69 5.12 22.54
CA ILE A 93 -12.76 4.62 23.41
C ILE A 93 -12.28 3.43 24.24
N GLU A 94 -11.54 2.48 23.65
CA GLU A 94 -10.96 1.35 24.38
C GLU A 94 -10.00 1.80 25.48
N ALA A 95 -9.18 2.82 25.23
CA ALA A 95 -8.25 3.37 26.24
C ALA A 95 -9.01 4.00 27.42
N ILE A 96 -10.12 4.70 27.16
CA ILE A 96 -10.96 5.27 28.22
C ILE A 96 -11.63 4.14 29.02
N PHE A 97 -12.13 3.11 28.34
CA PHE A 97 -12.80 1.98 28.97
C PHE A 97 -11.84 1.17 29.88
N THR A 98 -10.60 0.97 29.45
CA THR A 98 -9.56 0.31 30.27
C THR A 98 -9.20 1.12 31.52
N ILE A 99 -9.09 2.45 31.42
CA ILE A 99 -8.88 3.33 32.59
C ILE A 99 -10.08 3.22 33.55
N PHE A 100 -11.30 3.21 33.03
CA PHE A 100 -12.50 3.07 33.85
C PHE A 100 -12.55 1.74 34.60
N LEU A 101 -12.23 0.63 33.92
CA LEU A 101 -12.12 -0.68 34.55
C LEU A 101 -11.03 -0.71 35.64
N TYR A 102 -9.87 -0.08 35.40
CA TYR A 102 -8.81 0.00 36.41
C TYR A 102 -9.28 0.66 37.72
N TYR A 103 -9.99 1.78 37.63
CA TYR A 103 -10.52 2.44 38.82
C TYR A 103 -11.63 1.63 39.50
N GLY A 104 -12.46 0.92 38.73
CA GLY A 104 -13.53 0.06 39.27
C GLY A 104 -13.01 -1.22 39.95
N PHE A 105 -11.89 -1.77 39.49
CA PHE A 105 -11.28 -2.98 40.04
C PHE A 105 -10.12 -2.72 41.02
N ARG A 106 -9.84 -1.44 41.34
CA ARG A 106 -8.73 -1.03 42.21
C ARG A 106 -8.75 -1.69 43.59
N ASP A 107 -9.93 -2.02 44.10
CA ASP A 107 -10.10 -2.64 45.43
C ASP A 107 -9.88 -4.17 45.43
N TYR A 108 -9.80 -4.81 44.25
CA TYR A 108 -9.38 -6.21 44.16
C TYR A 108 -7.85 -6.28 44.21
N TYR A 109 -7.31 -7.13 45.09
CA TYR A 109 -5.88 -7.40 45.38
C TYR A 109 -5.09 -7.99 44.17
N ILE A 110 -5.27 -7.45 42.98
CA ILE A 110 -4.49 -7.80 41.80
C ILE A 110 -3.21 -6.95 41.83
N ASN A 111 -2.10 -7.58 41.47
CA ASN A 111 -0.76 -7.01 41.49
C ASN A 111 -0.73 -5.65 40.76
N THR A 112 -0.67 -4.55 41.52
CA THR A 112 -0.87 -3.17 41.03
C THR A 112 0.12 -2.81 39.91
N TRP A 113 1.33 -3.36 39.98
CA TRP A 113 2.37 -3.19 38.96
C TRP A 113 1.99 -3.76 37.60
N LEU A 114 1.27 -4.87 37.58
CA LEU A 114 0.87 -5.57 36.35
C LEU A 114 -0.22 -4.78 35.61
N TRP A 115 -1.13 -4.16 36.37
CA TRP A 115 -2.12 -3.22 35.83
C TRP A 115 -1.49 -1.94 35.29
N ILE A 116 -0.54 -1.34 36.02
CA ILE A 116 0.17 -0.14 35.55
C ILE A 116 0.91 -0.44 34.23
N TYR A 117 1.59 -1.59 34.15
CA TYR A 117 2.24 -2.04 32.92
C TYR A 117 1.24 -2.16 31.76
N TYR A 118 0.09 -2.80 31.99
CA TYR A 118 -0.94 -2.99 30.97
C TYR A 118 -1.49 -1.65 30.45
N ILE A 119 -1.79 -0.71 31.35
CA ILE A 119 -2.29 0.63 30.99
C ILE A 119 -1.26 1.39 30.15
N VAL A 120 0.02 1.32 30.53
CA VAL A 120 1.10 2.01 29.79
C VAL A 120 1.25 1.43 28.39
N VAL A 121 1.28 0.10 28.24
CA VAL A 121 1.35 -0.56 26.92
C VAL A 121 0.15 -0.18 26.05
N PHE A 122 -1.04 -0.12 26.65
CA PHE A 122 -2.27 0.22 25.94
C PHE A 122 -2.33 1.70 25.51
N LEU A 123 -1.85 2.63 26.34
CA LEU A 123 -1.76 4.05 25.96
C LEU A 123 -0.76 4.26 24.82
N ILE A 124 0.37 3.54 24.85
CA ILE A 124 1.39 3.62 23.80
C ILE A 124 0.83 3.08 22.48
N SER A 125 0.13 1.94 22.50
CA SER A 125 -0.49 1.37 21.30
C SER A 125 -1.57 2.30 20.74
N ALA A 126 -2.36 2.93 21.61
CA ALA A 126 -3.42 3.86 21.24
C ALA A 126 -2.91 5.12 20.54
N ILE A 127 -1.65 5.53 20.75
CA ILE A 127 -1.04 6.69 20.09
C ILE A 127 -0.31 6.27 18.80
N ILE A 128 0.45 5.17 18.85
CA ILE A 128 1.32 4.75 17.75
C ILE A 128 0.53 4.23 16.55
N LEU A 129 -0.50 3.41 16.77
CA LEU A 129 -1.30 2.81 15.70
C LEU A 129 -2.02 3.86 14.83
N PRO A 130 -2.74 4.85 15.41
CA PRO A 130 -3.38 5.90 14.62
C PRO A 130 -2.38 6.76 13.84
N LEU A 131 -1.26 7.16 14.47
CA LEU A 131 -0.22 7.95 13.80
C LEU A 131 0.39 7.19 12.61
N GLY A 132 0.66 5.90 12.80
CA GLY A 132 1.20 5.05 11.76
C GLY A 132 0.22 4.81 10.61
N LEU A 133 -1.07 4.60 10.91
CA LEU A 133 -2.14 4.47 9.91
C LEU A 133 -2.36 5.78 9.13
N ILE A 134 -2.37 6.93 9.80
CA ILE A 134 -2.55 8.25 9.17
C ILE A 134 -1.39 8.57 8.22
N THR A 135 -0.17 8.17 8.58
CA THR A 135 1.03 8.40 7.75
C THR A 135 1.23 7.35 6.66
N GLY A 136 0.41 6.30 6.63
CA GLY A 136 0.49 5.24 5.62
C GLY A 136 1.79 4.44 5.68
N LYS A 137 2.48 4.44 6.83
CA LYS A 137 3.78 3.78 6.96
C LYS A 137 3.61 2.35 7.48
N SER A 138 4.26 1.39 6.82
CA SER A 138 4.15 -0.04 7.12
C SER A 138 4.61 -0.44 8.53
N TRP A 139 5.50 0.33 9.15
CA TRP A 139 5.98 0.06 10.52
C TRP A 139 4.89 0.18 11.60
N ALA A 140 3.77 0.84 11.29
CA ALA A 140 2.62 0.94 12.19
C ALA A 140 2.07 -0.44 12.57
N TRP A 141 1.99 -1.32 11.58
CA TRP A 141 1.44 -2.67 11.74
C TRP A 141 2.39 -3.58 12.50
N THR A 142 3.70 -3.45 12.29
CA THR A 142 4.69 -4.25 13.03
C THR A 142 4.76 -3.82 14.49
N ILE A 143 4.77 -2.52 14.79
CA ILE A 143 4.78 -2.04 16.18
C ILE A 143 3.44 -2.33 16.86
N GLY A 144 2.31 -2.15 16.16
CA GLY A 144 0.99 -2.50 16.68
C GLY A 144 0.85 -3.98 17.02
N GLY A 145 1.31 -4.87 16.13
CA GLY A 145 1.29 -6.32 16.38
C GLY A 145 2.20 -6.73 17.53
N MET A 146 3.36 -6.09 17.67
CA MET A 146 4.29 -6.36 18.77
C MET A 146 3.71 -5.91 20.12
N LEU A 147 3.09 -4.73 20.17
CA LEU A 147 2.40 -4.24 21.37
C LEU A 147 1.18 -5.10 21.73
N PHE A 148 0.44 -5.59 20.73
CA PHE A 148 -0.67 -6.52 20.96
C PHE A 148 -0.19 -7.84 21.57
N ALA A 149 0.89 -8.43 21.03
CA ALA A 149 1.48 -9.64 21.58
C ALA A 149 2.05 -9.46 23.00
N LEU A 150 2.49 -8.25 23.36
CA LEU A 150 2.93 -7.91 24.72
C LEU A 150 1.77 -7.64 25.68
N SER A 151 0.56 -7.46 25.15
CA SER A 151 -0.66 -7.26 25.94
C SER A 151 -1.43 -8.56 26.22
N THR A 152 -1.16 -9.66 25.51
CA THR A 152 -1.76 -10.95 25.86
C THR A 152 -1.09 -11.50 27.14
N PRO A 153 -1.87 -11.78 28.21
CA PRO A 153 -1.35 -12.30 29.48
C PRO A 153 -0.80 -13.73 29.37
#